data_AF-A0A1G4J8X8-F1
#
_entry.id   AF-A0A1G4J8X8-F1
#
_cell.length_a   1.000
_cell.length_b   1.000
_cell.length_c   1.000
_cell.angle_alpha   90.00
_cell.angle_beta   90.00
_cell.angle_gamma   90.00
#
_symmetry.space_group_name_H-M   'P 1'
#
loop_
_entity.id
_entity.type
_entity.pdbx_description
1 polymer ?
#
loop_
_entity_poly.entity_id
_entity_poly.type
_entity_poly.pdbx_seq_one_letter_code
_entity_poly.pdbx_strand_id
1 'polypeptide(L)'
;MLAIFALLVSAVSAFFFDFNQGNQQQQQQHQQNPPVSYEDQVLNNACADYLCPDTLACVKSAQDCPCPFPKSQLRCPLPDGQYLCISKPATHDVNLNALYDDPLKGPKTRSKGLRDCGWVEKAYKGTL
;
A
#
# COMPACT_ATOMS: atom_id res chain seq x y z
N MET A 1 23.28 70.19 11.20
CA MET A 1 21.99 69.60 10.81
C MET A 1 22.06 69.16 9.35
N LEU A 2 21.63 67.94 9.04
CA LEU A 2 21.53 67.27 7.70
C LEU A 2 22.68 66.39 7.17
N ALA A 3 23.94 66.52 7.61
CA ALA A 3 25.03 65.71 7.02
C ALA A 3 25.30 64.34 7.70
N ILE A 4 24.94 64.16 8.98
CA ILE A 4 25.27 62.93 9.74
C ILE A 4 24.20 61.84 9.58
N PHE A 5 22.96 62.21 9.24
CA PHE A 5 21.86 61.25 9.04
C PHE A 5 21.88 60.57 7.66
N ALA A 6 22.67 61.05 6.70
CA ALA A 6 22.75 60.50 5.35
C ALA A 6 23.74 59.31 5.22
N LEU A 7 24.62 59.10 6.21
CA LEU A 7 25.66 58.06 6.18
C LEU A 7 25.24 56.71 6.77
N LEU A 8 24.03 56.61 7.34
CA LEU A 8 23.54 55.37 7.97
C LEU A 8 22.53 54.58 7.12
N VAL A 9 22.16 55.08 5.92
CA VAL A 9 21.14 54.45 5.06
C VAL A 9 21.74 53.52 3.99
N SER A 10 23.07 53.55 3.77
CA SER A 10 23.71 52.79 2.68
C SER A 10 24.24 51.40 3.07
N ALA A 11 23.86 50.83 4.22
CA ALA A 11 24.43 49.57 4.73
C ALA A 11 23.44 48.38 4.82
N VAL A 12 22.32 48.42 4.09
CA VAL A 12 21.35 47.29 4.04
C VAL A 12 21.00 46.89 2.62
N SER A 13 22.01 46.64 1.78
CA SER A 13 21.78 46.01 0.47
C SER A 13 23.01 45.23 0.01
N ALA A 14 23.30 44.08 0.63
CA ALA A 14 24.31 43.16 0.12
C ALA A 14 24.19 41.72 0.67
N PHE A 15 23.01 41.09 0.57
CA PHE A 15 22.90 39.62 0.77
C PHE A 15 21.82 38.99 -0.12
N PHE A 16 21.69 39.44 -1.37
CA PHE A 16 20.82 38.78 -2.34
C PHE A 16 21.64 38.47 -3.61
N PHE A 17 21.91 37.18 -3.79
CA PHE A 17 22.22 36.50 -5.06
C PHE A 17 23.53 36.86 -5.78
N ASP A 18 24.61 36.21 -5.35
CA ASP A 18 25.73 35.87 -6.24
C ASP A 18 25.98 34.35 -6.19
N PHE A 19 25.03 33.60 -6.76
CA PHE A 19 25.22 32.18 -7.10
C PHE A 19 24.65 31.92 -8.49
N ASN A 20 25.10 32.71 -9.45
CA ASN A 20 24.85 32.43 -10.86
C ASN A 20 26.08 32.81 -11.68
N GLN A 21 27.15 32.04 -11.49
CA GLN A 21 28.18 31.87 -12.50
C GLN A 21 29.03 30.64 -12.14
N GLY A 22 28.83 29.54 -12.86
CA GLY A 22 29.89 28.53 -12.97
C GLY A 22 29.56 27.07 -12.70
N ASN A 23 28.29 26.64 -12.68
CA ASN A 23 28.02 25.21 -12.89
C ASN A 23 26.92 25.00 -13.91
N GLN A 24 27.35 24.43 -15.03
CA GLN A 24 26.49 24.02 -16.11
C GLN A 24 25.35 23.16 -15.58
N GLN A 25 24.17 23.54 -16.06
CA GLN A 25 22.93 22.80 -15.95
C GLN A 25 23.11 21.41 -16.56
N GLN A 26 23.37 20.42 -15.72
CA GLN A 26 22.81 19.09 -15.90
C GLN A 26 21.74 18.88 -14.83
N GLN A 27 20.68 19.69 -14.88
CA GLN A 27 19.40 19.18 -14.41
C GLN A 27 18.98 18.14 -15.44
N GLN A 28 19.27 16.88 -15.11
CA GLN A 28 18.58 15.74 -15.66
C GLN A 28 17.08 16.05 -15.63
N GLN A 29 16.50 16.29 -16.81
CA GLN A 29 15.09 16.02 -17.01
C GLN A 29 14.91 14.52 -16.80
N HIS A 30 14.76 14.10 -15.55
CA HIS A 30 13.97 12.93 -15.27
C HIS A 30 12.57 13.30 -15.73
N GLN A 31 12.25 12.89 -16.95
CA GLN A 31 10.92 12.82 -17.51
C GLN A 31 10.14 11.87 -16.60
N GLN A 32 9.68 12.40 -15.46
CA GLN A 32 8.76 11.71 -14.57
C GLN A 32 7.46 11.65 -15.35
N ASN A 33 7.24 10.49 -16.00
CA ASN A 33 5.91 10.16 -16.48
C ASN A 33 4.93 10.42 -15.33
N PRO A 34 3.81 11.14 -15.58
CA PRO A 34 2.81 11.33 -14.54
C PRO A 34 2.40 9.96 -13.97
N PRO A 35 2.12 9.87 -12.67
CA PRO A 35 1.69 8.61 -12.08
C PRO A 35 0.45 8.11 -12.81
N VAL A 36 0.54 6.91 -13.37
CA VAL A 36 -0.58 6.25 -14.07
C VAL A 36 -1.71 6.05 -13.08
N SER A 37 -2.92 6.51 -13.42
CA SER A 37 -4.08 6.36 -12.56
C SER A 37 -4.42 4.87 -12.36
N TYR A 38 -5.03 4.52 -11.22
CA TYR A 38 -5.45 3.13 -10.98
C TYR A 38 -6.44 2.65 -12.06
N GLU A 39 -7.35 3.53 -12.50
CA GLU A 39 -8.27 3.24 -13.60
C GLU A 39 -7.52 2.90 -14.89
N ASP A 40 -6.50 3.68 -15.25
CA ASP A 40 -5.67 3.41 -16.42
C ASP A 40 -4.89 2.09 -16.29
N GLN A 41 -4.47 1.71 -15.07
CA GLN A 41 -3.80 0.43 -14.82
C GLN A 41 -4.74 -0.77 -15.01
N VAL A 42 -6.01 -0.61 -14.66
CA VAL A 42 -7.05 -1.63 -14.87
C VAL A 42 -7.41 -1.72 -16.36
N LEU A 43 -7.66 -0.58 -17.01
CA LEU A 43 -8.10 -0.51 -18.41
C LEU A 43 -7.02 -1.00 -19.39
N ASN A 44 -5.76 -0.66 -19.15
CA ASN A 44 -4.64 -1.01 -20.04
C ASN A 44 -3.94 -2.32 -19.63
N ASN A 45 -4.57 -3.13 -18.78
CA ASN A 45 -3.99 -4.40 -18.34
C ASN A 45 -4.04 -5.45 -19.48
N ALA A 46 -2.99 -6.24 -19.63
CA ALA A 46 -2.90 -7.30 -20.64
C ALA A 46 -3.56 -8.64 -20.22
N CYS A 47 -4.21 -8.69 -19.05
CA CYS A 47 -4.86 -9.89 -18.56
C CYS A 47 -6.01 -10.34 -19.48
N ALA A 48 -5.93 -11.59 -19.96
CA ALA A 48 -6.95 -12.21 -20.80
C ALA A 48 -8.03 -12.97 -20.02
N ASP A 49 -7.77 -13.25 -18.74
CA ASP A 49 -8.70 -13.94 -17.84
C ASP A 49 -9.38 -12.92 -16.89
N TYR A 50 -9.56 -13.25 -15.61
CA TYR A 50 -10.12 -12.36 -14.61
C TYR A 50 -9.03 -11.49 -13.97
N LEU A 51 -9.18 -10.17 -14.07
CA LEU A 51 -8.32 -9.20 -13.40
C LEU A 51 -8.86 -8.88 -12.00
N CYS A 52 -8.10 -9.19 -10.97
CA CYS A 52 -8.47 -8.87 -9.59
C CYS A 52 -8.41 -7.35 -9.36
N PRO A 53 -9.51 -6.70 -8.91
CA PRO A 53 -9.51 -5.25 -8.72
C PRO A 53 -8.50 -4.83 -7.66
N ASP A 54 -8.46 -5.51 -6.52
CA ASP A 54 -7.64 -5.05 -5.38
C ASP A 54 -6.13 -5.26 -5.58
N THR A 55 -5.74 -6.19 -6.45
CA THR A 55 -4.34 -6.64 -6.58
C THR A 55 -3.77 -6.56 -7.98
N LEU A 56 -4.61 -6.30 -8.98
CA LEU A 56 -4.28 -6.37 -10.40
C LEU A 56 -3.68 -7.72 -10.83
N ALA A 57 -3.91 -8.77 -10.05
CA ALA A 57 -3.50 -10.13 -10.39
C ALA A 57 -4.41 -10.68 -11.50
N CYS A 58 -3.80 -11.32 -12.49
CA CYS A 58 -4.52 -12.03 -13.55
C CYS A 58 -4.72 -13.49 -13.14
N VAL A 59 -5.97 -13.90 -12.94
CA VAL A 59 -6.35 -15.22 -12.42
C VAL A 59 -7.48 -15.85 -13.23
N LYS A 60 -7.75 -17.14 -13.04
CA LYS A 60 -8.78 -17.86 -13.83
C LYS A 60 -10.21 -17.47 -13.48
N SER A 61 -10.49 -17.21 -12.22
CA SER A 61 -11.81 -16.81 -11.75
C SER A 61 -11.70 -15.81 -10.61
N ALA A 62 -12.77 -15.06 -10.34
CA ALA A 62 -12.81 -14.12 -9.22
C ALA A 62 -12.45 -14.77 -7.87
N GLN A 63 -12.75 -16.06 -7.71
CA GLN A 63 -12.45 -16.79 -6.48
C GLN A 63 -10.94 -16.97 -6.29
N ASP A 64 -10.14 -16.99 -7.35
CA ASP A 64 -8.70 -17.22 -7.28
C ASP A 64 -7.91 -15.96 -6.88
N CYS A 65 -8.59 -14.84 -6.68
CA CYS A 65 -7.94 -13.60 -6.32
C CYS A 65 -7.21 -13.68 -4.97
N PRO A 66 -5.95 -13.20 -4.90
CA PRO A 66 -5.22 -13.10 -3.65
C PRO A 66 -5.72 -11.93 -2.82
N CYS A 67 -5.53 -12.01 -1.51
CA CYS A 67 -5.70 -10.84 -0.65
C CYS A 67 -4.61 -9.79 -0.93
N PRO A 68 -4.92 -8.49 -0.85
CA PRO A 68 -3.98 -7.42 -1.16
C PRO A 68 -2.76 -7.37 -0.25
N PHE A 69 -2.88 -7.83 0.99
CA PHE A 69 -1.78 -7.84 1.95
C PHE A 69 -1.50 -9.25 2.47
N PRO A 70 -0.99 -10.18 1.65
CA PRO A 70 -0.88 -11.61 2.01
C PRO A 70 0.04 -11.87 3.24
N LYS A 71 0.91 -10.91 3.57
CA LYS A 71 1.76 -10.98 4.77
C LYS A 71 0.97 -10.75 6.06
N SER A 72 -0.03 -9.87 6.05
CA SER A 72 -0.80 -9.47 7.25
C SER A 72 -2.25 -9.94 7.20
N GLN A 73 -2.71 -10.44 6.06
CA GLN A 73 -4.07 -10.93 5.86
C GLN A 73 -4.11 -12.44 5.66
N LEU A 74 -5.26 -13.00 6.00
CA LEU A 74 -5.64 -14.37 5.82
C LEU A 74 -6.81 -14.44 4.84
N ARG A 75 -6.67 -15.27 3.80
CA ARG A 75 -7.74 -15.52 2.83
C ARG A 75 -8.64 -16.64 3.33
N CYS A 76 -9.89 -16.32 3.65
CA CYS A 76 -10.87 -17.27 4.17
C CYS A 76 -11.90 -17.63 3.09
N PRO A 77 -11.91 -18.86 2.57
CA PRO A 77 -12.94 -19.30 1.65
C PRO A 77 -14.29 -19.45 2.36
N LEU A 78 -15.36 -19.06 1.68
CA LEU A 78 -16.74 -19.19 2.13
C LEU A 78 -17.42 -20.40 1.42
N PRO A 79 -18.48 -20.97 2.01
CA PRO A 79 -19.14 -22.17 1.46
C PRO A 79 -19.79 -21.98 0.07
N ASP A 80 -20.07 -20.76 -0.34
CA ASP A 80 -20.68 -20.38 -1.61
C ASP A 80 -19.65 -20.13 -2.73
N GLY A 81 -18.37 -20.41 -2.46
CA GLY A 81 -17.27 -20.15 -3.39
C GLY A 81 -16.74 -18.72 -3.33
N GLN A 82 -17.29 -17.84 -2.49
CA GLN A 82 -16.69 -16.53 -2.25
C GLN A 82 -15.48 -16.65 -1.31
N TYR A 83 -14.76 -15.54 -1.13
CA TYR A 83 -13.70 -15.46 -0.14
C TYR A 83 -13.74 -14.11 0.57
N LEU A 84 -13.18 -14.08 1.76
CA LEU A 84 -12.99 -12.86 2.54
C LEU A 84 -11.54 -12.75 3.00
N CYS A 85 -10.99 -11.55 2.91
CA CYS A 85 -9.68 -11.22 3.45
C CYS A 85 -9.84 -10.59 4.83
N ILE A 86 -9.32 -11.25 5.86
CA ILE A 86 -9.28 -10.74 7.23
C ILE A 86 -7.84 -10.53 7.66
N SER A 87 -7.59 -9.72 8.69
CA SER A 87 -6.26 -9.67 9.29
C SER A 87 -5.90 -10.99 9.95
N LYS A 88 -4.64 -11.42 9.82
CA LYS A 88 -4.12 -12.57 10.58
C LYS A 88 -4.25 -12.30 12.09
N PRO A 89 -4.58 -13.30 12.91
CA PRO A 89 -4.61 -13.15 14.35
C PRO A 89 -3.24 -12.72 14.89
N ALA A 90 -3.20 -11.62 15.64
CA ALA A 90 -2.00 -11.17 16.35
C ALA A 90 -1.95 -11.83 17.73
N THR A 91 -1.16 -12.90 17.88
CA THR A 91 -1.01 -13.61 19.15
C THR A 91 0.43 -13.51 19.65
N HIS A 92 0.64 -13.73 20.95
CA HIS A 92 1.99 -13.84 21.53
C HIS A 92 2.56 -15.26 21.39
N ASP A 93 1.80 -16.20 20.82
CA ASP A 93 2.21 -17.59 20.62
C ASP A 93 2.88 -17.73 19.26
N VAL A 94 4.19 -18.00 19.27
CA VAL A 94 5.02 -18.14 18.08
C VAL A 94 4.55 -19.30 17.19
N ASN A 95 4.06 -20.40 17.79
CA ASN A 95 3.60 -21.56 17.03
C ASN A 95 2.28 -21.26 16.32
N LEU A 96 1.38 -20.53 16.99
CA LEU A 96 0.14 -20.08 16.35
C LEU A 96 0.41 -19.08 15.23
N ASN A 97 1.33 -18.13 15.44
CA ASN A 97 1.71 -17.17 14.41
C ASN A 97 2.30 -17.89 13.18
N ALA A 98 3.21 -18.85 13.40
CA ALA A 98 3.77 -19.67 12.32
C ALA A 98 2.70 -20.47 11.56
N LEU A 99 1.65 -20.93 12.25
CA LEU A 99 0.52 -21.62 11.63
C LEU A 99 -0.31 -20.69 10.73
N TYR A 100 -0.51 -19.43 11.13
CA TYR A 100 -1.22 -18.42 10.34
C TYR A 100 -0.37 -17.83 9.21
N ASP A 101 0.96 -17.88 9.32
CA ASP A 101 1.88 -17.46 8.28
C ASP A 101 2.02 -18.47 7.15
N ASP A 102 1.69 -19.74 7.40
CA ASP A 102 1.62 -20.79 6.38
C ASP A 102 0.40 -20.59 5.46
N PRO A 103 0.58 -20.39 4.13
CA PRO A 103 -0.50 -20.13 3.20
C PRO A 103 -1.54 -21.26 3.07
N LEU A 104 -1.17 -22.50 3.42
CA LEU A 104 -2.02 -23.67 3.30
C LEU A 104 -2.70 -24.02 4.62
N LYS A 105 -1.98 -23.85 5.74
CA LYS A 105 -2.50 -24.17 7.08
C LYS A 105 -3.33 -23.04 7.66
N GLY A 106 -2.89 -21.79 7.53
CA GLY A 106 -3.58 -20.63 8.08
C GLY A 106 -5.08 -20.60 7.74
N PRO A 107 -5.48 -20.70 6.46
CA PRO A 107 -6.89 -20.69 6.06
C PRO A 107 -7.73 -21.84 6.63
N LYS A 108 -7.09 -22.95 7.00
CA LYS A 108 -7.71 -24.15 7.58
C LYS A 108 -7.73 -24.13 9.11
N THR A 109 -6.98 -23.25 9.74
CA THR A 109 -6.93 -23.13 11.20
C THR A 109 -8.26 -22.63 11.76
N ARG A 110 -8.63 -23.16 12.94
CA ARG A 110 -9.88 -22.92 13.66
C ARG A 110 -9.60 -22.83 15.17
N SER A 111 -8.90 -21.79 15.60
CA SER A 111 -8.54 -21.54 17.00
C SER A 111 -9.69 -20.88 17.77
N LYS A 112 -10.02 -21.43 18.95
CA LYS A 112 -11.05 -20.88 19.82
C LYS A 112 -10.64 -19.49 20.34
N GLY A 113 -11.53 -18.51 20.21
CA GLY A 113 -11.33 -17.15 20.72
C GLY A 113 -10.50 -16.24 19.82
N LEU A 114 -10.02 -16.72 18.66
CA LEU A 114 -9.33 -15.90 17.66
C LEU A 114 -10.26 -15.58 16.50
N ARG A 115 -10.06 -14.40 15.90
CA ARG A 115 -10.76 -13.98 14.67
C ARG A 115 -10.02 -14.53 13.45
N ASP A 116 -10.07 -15.85 13.30
CA ASP A 116 -9.51 -16.56 12.14
C ASP A 116 -10.62 -16.96 11.15
N CYS A 117 -10.29 -17.80 10.16
CA CYS A 117 -11.27 -18.27 9.20
C CYS A 117 -12.39 -19.13 9.83
N GLY A 118 -12.19 -19.69 11.02
CA GLY A 118 -13.24 -20.37 11.77
C GLY A 118 -14.24 -19.42 12.38
N TRP A 119 -13.76 -18.31 12.91
CA TRP A 119 -14.64 -17.22 13.32
C TRP A 119 -15.44 -16.68 12.14
N VAL A 120 -14.80 -16.44 10.98
CA VAL A 120 -15.48 -15.99 9.75
C VAL A 120 -16.55 -16.98 9.31
N GLU A 121 -16.24 -18.27 9.29
CA GLU A 121 -17.18 -19.31 8.88
C GLU A 121 -18.43 -19.35 9.80
N LYS A 122 -18.23 -19.22 11.13
CA LYS A 122 -19.34 -19.12 12.08
C LYS A 122 -20.15 -17.84 11.91
N ALA A 123 -19.47 -16.71 11.66
CA ALA A 123 -20.12 -15.43 11.38
C ALA A 123 -21.00 -15.51 10.14
N TYR A 124 -20.48 -16.08 9.06
CA TYR A 124 -21.19 -16.30 7.81
C TYR A 124 -22.41 -17.21 8.01
N LYS A 125 -22.29 -18.27 8.82
CA LYS A 125 -23.37 -19.20 9.15
C LYS A 125 -24.38 -18.66 10.18
N GLY A 126 -24.11 -17.52 10.81
CA GLY A 126 -24.95 -16.98 11.88
C GLY A 126 -24.87 -17.76 13.20
N THR A 127 -23.76 -18.44 13.48
CA THR A 127 -23.57 -19.32 14.65
C THR A 127 -22.48 -18.83 15.61
N LEU A 128 -22.30 -17.52 15.73
CA LEU A 128 -21.30 -16.92 16.63
C LEU A 128 -21.67 -17.06 18.10
#